data_AF-A0A7S9KUW0-F1
#
_entry.id   AF-A0A7S9KUW0-F1
#
_cell.length_a   1.000
_cell.length_b   1.000
_cell.length_c   1.000
_cell.angle_alpha   90.00
_cell.angle_beta   90.00
_cell.angle_gamma   90.00
#
_symmetry.space_group_name_H-M   'P 1'
#
loop_
_entity.id
_entity.type
_entity.pdbx_description
1 polymer ?
#
loop_
_entity_poly.entity_id
_entity_poly.type
_entity_poly.pdbx_seq_one_letter_code
_entity_poly.pdbx_strand_id
1 'polypeptide(L)'
;MAPNANFIASRVSNPHHHHHRSNLPHTPPASAMPEPDKRASAQQAVDILHEISTLLNCQLDRRAISICVSMIERGVNPEALAQVIKELRQEAARVEARMAENQAS
;
A
#
# COMPACT_ATOMS: atom_id res chain seq x y z
N MET A 1 -56.17 -25.84 -58.33
CA MET A 1 -57.28 -26.37 -57.52
C MET A 1 -56.93 -26.16 -56.06
N ALA A 2 -57.49 -25.09 -55.47
CA ALA A 2 -57.66 -24.70 -54.05
C ALA A 2 -56.58 -24.99 -52.95
N PRO A 3 -56.58 -24.19 -51.87
CA PRO A 3 -55.43 -23.90 -51.01
C PRO A 3 -55.44 -24.73 -49.71
N ASN A 4 -54.38 -24.65 -48.90
CA ASN A 4 -54.58 -24.76 -47.46
C ASN A 4 -53.76 -23.71 -46.71
N ALA A 5 -54.48 -22.78 -46.11
CA ALA A 5 -54.01 -21.79 -45.18
C ALA A 5 -54.16 -22.34 -43.75
N ASN A 6 -53.08 -22.33 -43.00
CA ASN A 6 -53.11 -22.25 -41.54
C ASN A 6 -51.85 -21.47 -41.16
N PHE A 7 -51.89 -20.13 -41.19
CA PHE A 7 -52.30 -19.26 -40.09
C PHE A 7 -51.75 -19.72 -38.72
N ILE A 8 -50.92 -18.83 -38.16
CA ILE A 8 -50.60 -18.59 -36.74
C ILE A 8 -49.92 -19.69 -35.91
N ALA A 9 -48.60 -19.55 -35.74
CA ALA A 9 -48.02 -19.42 -34.41
C ALA A 9 -46.62 -18.80 -34.48
N SER A 10 -46.56 -17.47 -34.53
CA SER A 10 -45.47 -16.79 -33.84
C SER A 10 -45.53 -17.16 -32.38
N ARG A 11 -44.64 -18.04 -31.91
CA ARG A 11 -44.16 -18.04 -30.52
C ARG A 11 -42.68 -18.37 -30.49
N VAL A 12 -41.92 -17.30 -30.29
CA VAL A 12 -40.85 -17.20 -29.30
C VAL A 12 -39.80 -18.32 -29.33
N SER A 13 -38.65 -17.92 -29.87
CA SER A 13 -37.30 -18.35 -29.53
C SER A 13 -37.13 -18.86 -28.10
N ASN A 14 -36.66 -20.09 -27.94
CA ASN A 14 -35.31 -20.44 -27.47
C ASN A 14 -35.32 -21.76 -26.66
N PRO A 15 -34.70 -22.85 -27.14
CA PRO A 15 -34.68 -24.12 -26.41
C PRO A 15 -33.63 -24.12 -25.29
N HIS A 16 -34.09 -24.36 -24.07
CA HIS A 16 -33.25 -24.61 -22.89
C HIS A 16 -32.42 -25.89 -23.07
N HIS A 17 -31.09 -25.76 -23.05
CA HIS A 17 -30.17 -26.88 -22.91
C HIS A 17 -29.63 -26.94 -21.47
N HIS A 18 -30.04 -27.96 -20.72
CA HIS A 18 -29.39 -28.38 -19.48
C HIS A 18 -27.97 -28.83 -19.82
N HIS A 19 -26.94 -28.10 -19.35
CA HIS A 19 -25.57 -28.59 -19.35
C HIS A 19 -24.96 -28.48 -17.95
N HIS A 20 -24.31 -29.58 -17.59
CA HIS A 20 -23.64 -29.88 -16.34
C HIS A 20 -22.73 -28.76 -15.83
N ARG A 21 -22.76 -28.59 -14.51
CA ARG A 21 -21.86 -27.81 -13.68
C ARG A 21 -20.39 -28.23 -13.89
N SER A 22 -19.64 -27.47 -14.68
CA SER A 22 -18.18 -27.51 -14.70
C SER A 22 -17.64 -26.64 -13.56
N ASN A 23 -17.26 -27.31 -12.47
CA ASN A 23 -16.56 -26.71 -11.35
C ASN A 23 -15.13 -26.37 -11.82
N LEU A 24 -14.87 -25.13 -12.25
CA LEU A 24 -13.49 -24.66 -12.46
C LEU A 24 -12.78 -24.63 -11.10
N PRO A 25 -11.53 -25.12 -10.99
CA PRO A 25 -10.72 -24.82 -9.82
C PRO A 25 -10.42 -23.32 -9.84
N HIS A 26 -11.05 -22.56 -8.94
CA HIS A 26 -10.57 -21.24 -8.57
C HIS A 26 -9.24 -21.43 -7.86
N THR A 27 -8.14 -21.36 -8.62
CA THR A 27 -6.83 -21.13 -8.04
C THR A 27 -6.84 -19.70 -7.47
N PRO A 28 -6.64 -19.51 -6.15
CA PRO A 28 -6.39 -18.18 -5.64
C PRO A 28 -5.12 -17.64 -6.34
N PRO A 29 -5.06 -16.35 -6.74
CA PRO A 29 -3.84 -15.80 -7.31
C PRO A 29 -2.74 -15.88 -6.26
N ALA A 30 -1.76 -16.76 -6.50
CA ALA A 30 -0.58 -16.98 -5.65
C ALA A 30 0.43 -15.81 -5.73
N SER A 31 -0.05 -14.57 -5.86
CA SER A 31 0.74 -13.40 -6.25
C SER A 31 0.61 -12.26 -5.23
N ALA A 32 0.50 -12.60 -3.95
CA ALA A 32 0.57 -11.63 -2.85
C ALA A 32 1.91 -11.72 -2.07
N MET A 33 2.94 -12.36 -2.64
CA MET A 33 4.30 -12.22 -2.14
C MET A 33 5.02 -11.21 -3.04
N PRO A 34 5.53 -10.09 -2.50
CA PRO A 34 6.41 -9.25 -3.28
C PRO A 34 7.65 -10.08 -3.63
N GLU A 35 7.96 -10.15 -4.93
CA GLU A 35 9.14 -10.82 -5.46
C GLU A 35 10.37 -10.49 -4.59
N PRO A 36 11.18 -11.50 -4.22
CA PRO A 36 12.29 -11.34 -3.26
C PRO A 36 13.23 -10.19 -3.63
N ASP A 37 13.40 -9.92 -4.92
CA ASP A 37 14.20 -8.81 -5.44
C ASP A 37 13.68 -7.45 -4.97
N LYS A 38 12.35 -7.22 -4.95
CA LYS A 38 11.77 -5.93 -4.53
C LYS A 38 12.01 -5.66 -3.06
N ARG A 39 11.91 -6.70 -2.22
CA ARG A 39 12.21 -6.58 -0.78
C ARG A 39 13.69 -6.29 -0.55
N ALA A 40 14.57 -6.98 -1.28
CA ALA A 40 16.02 -6.75 -1.20
C ALA A 40 16.39 -5.33 -1.65
N SER A 41 15.80 -4.85 -2.75
CA SER A 41 16.02 -3.48 -3.24
C SER A 41 15.53 -2.42 -2.25
N ALA A 42 14.36 -2.61 -1.64
CA ALA A 42 13.83 -1.68 -0.63
C ALA A 42 14.74 -1.62 0.60
N GLN A 43 15.27 -2.77 1.05
CA GLN A 43 16.21 -2.81 2.16
C GLN A 43 17.51 -2.07 1.82
N GLN A 44 18.09 -2.32 0.64
CA GLN A 44 19.27 -1.60 0.17
C GLN A 44 19.03 -0.08 0.08
N ALA A 45 17.86 0.34 -0.40
CA ALA A 45 17.52 1.76 -0.46
C ALA A 45 17.53 2.40 0.93
N VAL A 46 16.93 1.74 1.94
CA VAL A 46 16.97 2.22 3.33
C VAL A 46 18.39 2.24 3.88
N ASP A 47 19.23 1.25 3.52
CA ASP A 47 20.62 1.20 3.95
C ASP A 47 21.42 2.39 3.40
N ILE A 48 21.30 2.67 2.11
CA ILE A 48 21.95 3.82 1.45
C ILE A 48 21.44 5.14 2.06
N LEU A 49 20.13 5.27 2.25
CA LEU A 49 19.54 6.48 2.85
C LEU A 49 20.03 6.71 4.30
N HIS A 50 20.25 5.64 5.06
CA HIS A 50 20.82 5.73 6.40
C HIS A 50 22.28 6.19 6.39
N GLU A 51 23.09 5.72 5.45
CA GLU A 51 24.46 6.22 5.26
C GLU A 51 24.47 7.71 4.91
N ILE A 52 23.59 8.14 3.99
CA ILE A 52 23.44 9.56 3.63
C ILE A 52 23.02 10.38 4.85
N SER A 53 22.02 9.93 5.61
CA SER A 53 21.56 10.57 6.86
C SER A 53 22.70 10.74 7.87
N THR A 54 23.57 9.73 7.98
CA THR A 54 24.73 9.75 8.88
C THR A 54 25.77 10.77 8.42
N LEU A 55 26.10 10.77 7.12
CA LEU A 55 27.07 11.73 6.54
C LEU A 55 26.60 13.18 6.67
N LEU A 56 25.30 13.43 6.52
CA LEU A 56 24.69 14.74 6.65
C LEU A 56 24.31 15.10 8.10
N ASN A 57 24.63 14.23 9.06
CA ASN A 57 24.29 14.38 10.47
C ASN A 57 22.80 14.72 10.71
N CYS A 58 21.90 14.12 9.94
CA CYS A 58 20.46 14.28 10.13
C CYS A 58 19.95 13.54 11.38
N GLN A 59 20.75 12.62 11.92
CA GLN A 59 20.44 11.82 13.11
C GLN A 59 19.12 11.05 12.97
N LEU A 60 18.79 10.54 11.78
CA LEU A 60 17.63 9.68 11.55
C LEU A 60 18.08 8.23 11.52
N ASP A 61 17.51 7.41 12.39
CA ASP A 61 17.72 5.97 12.43
C ASP A 61 16.93 5.27 11.31
N ARG A 62 17.27 4.00 11.05
CA ARG A 62 16.68 3.20 9.97
C ARG A 62 15.15 3.13 10.05
N ARG A 63 14.59 3.05 11.26
CA ARG A 63 13.13 2.99 11.44
C ARG A 63 12.48 4.31 11.08
N ALA A 64 13.03 5.43 11.55
CA ALA A 64 12.53 6.76 11.20
C ALA A 64 12.60 7.01 9.68
N ILE A 65 13.68 6.59 9.01
CA ILE A 65 13.82 6.68 7.56
C ILE A 65 12.71 5.88 6.85
N SER A 66 12.48 4.63 7.24
CA SER A 66 11.41 3.81 6.64
C SER A 66 10.02 4.43 6.83
N ILE A 67 9.76 5.06 7.98
CA ILE A 67 8.50 5.78 8.21
C ILE A 67 8.40 7.00 7.29
N CYS A 68 9.47 7.80 7.18
CA CYS A 68 9.50 8.98 6.32
C CYS A 68 9.29 8.60 4.85
N VAL A 69 9.96 7.57 4.36
CA VAL A 69 9.79 7.05 3.00
C VAL A 69 8.33 6.64 2.77
N SER A 70 7.72 5.87 3.68
CA SER A 70 6.31 5.47 3.55
C SER A 70 5.34 6.66 3.54
N MET A 71 5.62 7.72 4.32
CA MET A 71 4.82 8.94 4.30
C MET A 71 4.97 9.69 2.98
N ILE A 72 6.19 9.82 2.46
CA ILE A 72 6.48 10.49 1.19
C ILE A 72 5.85 9.72 0.02
N GLU A 73 5.94 8.39 0.01
CA GLU A 73 5.29 7.52 -0.99
C GLU A 73 3.76 7.66 -0.99
N ARG A 74 3.17 8.08 0.13
CA ARG A 74 1.73 8.41 0.27
C ARG A 74 1.38 9.85 -0.11
N GLY A 75 2.35 10.65 -0.56
CA GLY A 75 2.16 12.01 -1.03
C GLY A 75 2.39 13.10 0.04
N VAL A 76 2.97 12.76 1.19
CA VAL A 76 3.35 13.79 2.18
C VAL A 76 4.52 14.62 1.63
N ASN A 77 4.43 15.95 1.76
CA ASN A 77 5.49 16.86 1.36
C ASN A 77 6.75 16.66 2.25
N PRO A 78 7.93 16.37 1.67
CA PRO A 78 9.16 16.13 2.44
C PRO A 78 9.64 17.36 3.23
N GLU A 79 9.43 18.57 2.74
CA GLU A 79 9.81 19.81 3.44
C GLU A 79 8.96 20.00 4.71
N ALA A 80 7.64 19.80 4.59
CA ALA A 80 6.73 19.88 5.72
C ALA A 80 7.04 18.77 6.76
N LEU A 81 7.32 17.56 6.29
CA LEU A 81 7.73 16.46 7.17
C LEU A 81 9.03 16.77 7.92
N ALA A 82 10.02 17.35 7.25
CA ALA A 82 11.27 17.76 7.88
C ALA A 82 11.04 18.82 8.97
N GLN A 83 10.11 19.76 8.75
CA GLN A 83 9.73 20.76 9.73
C GLN A 83 9.10 20.12 10.98
N VAL A 84 8.16 19.19 10.79
CA VAL A 84 7.51 18.45 11.89
C VAL A 84 8.54 17.65 12.70
N ILE A 85 9.49 16.97 12.04
CA ILE A 85 10.56 16.23 12.73
C ILE A 85 11.41 17.16 13.61
N LYS A 86 11.76 18.35 13.11
CA LYS A 86 12.53 19.34 13.88
C LYS A 86 11.74 19.81 15.10
N GLU A 87 10.46 20.13 14.93
CA GLU A 87 9.59 20.59 16.02
C GLU A 87 9.42 19.52 17.11
N LEU A 88 9.17 18.27 16.73
CA LEU A 88 9.03 17.16 17.68
C LEU A 88 10.32 16.92 18.48
N ARG A 89 11.49 17.04 17.84
CA ARG A 89 12.79 16.92 18.54
C ARG A 89 13.03 18.05 19.52
N GLN A 90 12.70 19.28 19.13
CA GLN A 90 12.81 20.44 20.01
C GLN A 90 11.88 20.31 21.22
N GLU A 91 10.65 19.85 21.00
CA GLU A 91 9.70 19.65 22.09
C GLU A 91 10.11 18.52 23.03
N ALA A 92 10.62 17.41 22.49
CA ALA A 92 11.17 16.31 23.31
C ALA A 92 12.31 16.80 24.22
N ALA A 93 13.27 17.57 23.67
CA ALA A 93 14.37 18.14 24.45
C ALA A 93 13.88 19.09 25.56
N ARG A 94 12.83 19.88 25.30
CA ARG A 94 12.21 20.75 26.31
C ARG A 94 11.53 19.96 27.41
N VAL A 95 10.84 18.89 27.06
CA VAL A 95 10.18 18.01 28.03
C VAL A 95 11.22 17.34 28.93
N GLU A 96 12.31 16.83 28.36
CA GLU A 96 13.42 16.24 29.12
C GLU A 96 14.07 17.24 30.08
N ALA A 97 14.32 18.47 29.63
CA ALA A 97 14.86 19.54 30.48
C ALA A 97 13.93 19.84 31.68
N ARG A 98 12.62 20.00 31.44
CA ARG A 98 11.63 20.23 32.50
C ARG A 98 11.57 19.07 33.50
N MET A 99 11.67 17.83 33.01
CA MET A 99 11.68 16.66 33.88
C MET A 99 12.92 16.63 34.77
N ALA A 100 14.09 17.00 34.24
CA ALA A 100 15.32 17.08 35.02
C ALA A 100 15.25 18.18 36.09
N GLU A 101 14.70 19.36 35.77
CA GLU A 101 14.50 20.46 36.72
C GLU A 101 13.56 20.07 37.87
N ASN A 102 12.47 19.39 37.56
CA ASN A 102 11.51 18.91 38.56
C ASN A 102 12.07 17.81 39.47
N GLN A 103 13.09 17.06 39.04
CA GLN A 103 13.75 16.03 39.85
C GLN A 103 14.87 16.60 40.72
N ALA A 104 15.40 17.77 40.37
CA ALA A 104 16.46 18.47 41.10
C ALA A 104 15.92 19.42 42.20
N SER A 105 14.60 19.62 42.25
CA SER A 105 13.89 20.45 43.25
C SER A 105 13.22 19.58 44.31
#